data_AF-A0A9E1ND23-F1
#
_entry.id   AF-A0A9E1ND23-F1
#
_cell.length_a   1.000
_cell.length_b   1.000
_cell.length_c   1.000
_cell.angle_alpha   90.00
_cell.angle_beta   90.00
_cell.angle_gamma   90.00
#
_symmetry.space_group_name_H-M   'P 1'
#
loop_
_entity.id
_entity.type
_entity.pdbx_description
1 polymer ?
#
loop_
_entity_poly.entity_id
_entity_poly.type
_entity_poly.pdbx_seq_one_letter_code
_entity_poly.pdbx_strand_id
1 'polypeptide(L)'
;MKQYIYKTIIFIIAVVLIYEFTIGKQISNYSDKLNAISSKEGRKDTVEKVREEIKKGIKKDRYLSKEDAQLINKFIKKIRKELSEANN
;
A
#
# COMPACT_ATOMS: atom_id res chain seq x y z
N MET A 1 -34.56 22.65 42.22
CA MET A 1 -33.09 22.43 42.24
C MET A 1 -32.68 20.96 42.07
N LYS A 2 -33.23 20.01 42.84
CA LYS A 2 -32.84 18.58 42.75
C LYS A 2 -33.05 17.93 41.37
N GLN A 3 -34.12 18.30 40.65
CA GLN A 3 -34.40 17.77 39.31
C GLN A 3 -33.42 18.28 38.24
N TYR A 4 -32.88 19.49 38.40
CA TYR A 4 -31.83 19.99 37.52
C TYR A 4 -30.53 19.22 37.73
N ILE A 5 -30.14 18.95 38.98
CA ILE A 5 -28.97 18.15 39.31
C ILE A 5 -29.06 16.74 38.69
N TYR A 6 -30.24 16.10 38.78
CA TYR A 6 -30.43 14.76 38.20
C TYR A 6 -30.29 14.76 36.67
N LYS A 7 -30.85 15.77 35.99
CA LYS A 7 -30.69 15.93 34.54
C LYS A 7 -29.23 16.15 34.13
N THR A 8 -28.48 16.94 34.90
CA THR A 8 -27.05 17.19 34.63
C THR A 8 -26.21 15.92 34.79
N ILE A 9 -26.48 15.10 35.82
CA ILE A 9 -25.77 13.83 36.03
C ILE A 9 -26.02 12.88 34.86
N ILE A 10 -27.27 12.73 34.43
CA ILE A 10 -27.63 11.91 33.27
C ILE A 10 -26.93 12.40 32.00
N PHE A 11 -26.88 13.72 31.80
CA PHE A 11 -26.19 14.32 30.65
C PHE A 11 -24.69 13.99 30.64
N ILE A 12 -24.01 14.11 31.79
CA ILE A 12 -22.58 13.76 31.91
C ILE A 12 -22.36 12.28 31.59
N ILE A 13 -23.20 11.39 32.12
CA ILE A 13 -23.12 9.94 31.82
C ILE A 13 -23.31 9.68 30.32
N ALA A 14 -24.28 10.34 29.69
CA ALA A 14 -24.51 10.20 28.25
C ALA A 14 -23.31 10.66 27.42
N VAL A 15 -22.66 11.76 27.79
CA VAL A 15 -21.45 12.26 27.12
C VAL A 15 -20.29 11.27 27.24
N VAL A 16 -20.06 10.71 28.44
CA VAL A 16 -19.03 9.70 28.67
C VAL A 16 -19.29 8.44 27.84
N LEU A 17 -20.54 7.99 27.76
CA LEU A 17 -20.92 6.83 26.94
C LEU A 17 -20.68 7.06 25.45
N ILE A 18 -21.01 8.25 24.93
CA ILE A 18 -20.76 8.61 23.53
C ILE A 18 -19.26 8.66 23.23
N TYR A 19 -18.47 9.20 24.16
CA TYR A 19 -17.00 9.24 24.06
C TYR A 19 -16.40 7.83 23.98
N GLU A 20 -16.78 6.95 24.92
CA GLU A 20 -16.28 5.56 24.98
C GLU A 20 -16.67 4.78 23.71
N PHE A 21 -17.92 4.95 23.26
CA PHE A 21 -18.42 4.26 22.07
C PHE A 21 -17.74 4.75 20.77
N THR A 22 -17.43 6.04 20.69
CA THR A 22 -16.89 6.66 19.48
C THR A 22 -15.37 6.58 19.43
N ILE A 23 -14.71 7.18 20.42
CA ILE A 23 -13.26 7.37 20.44
C ILE A 23 -12.58 6.15 21.06
N GLY A 24 -13.14 5.57 22.12
CA GLY A 24 -12.60 4.38 22.78
C GLY A 24 -12.47 3.19 21.82
N LYS A 25 -13.53 2.86 21.08
CA LYS A 25 -13.49 1.80 20.05
C LYS A 25 -12.54 2.09 18.88
N GLN A 26 -12.36 3.36 18.51
CA GLN A 26 -11.40 3.70 17.46
C GLN A 26 -9.97 3.46 17.96
N ILE A 27 -9.64 3.93 19.17
CA ILE A 27 -8.32 3.77 19.78
C ILE A 27 -7.94 2.29 19.91
N SER A 28 -8.87 1.40 20.29
CA SER A 28 -8.57 -0.04 20.36
C SER A 28 -8.23 -0.62 18.99
N ASN A 29 -9.01 -0.29 17.96
CA ASN A 29 -8.77 -0.76 16.59
C ASN A 29 -7.46 -0.22 16.01
N TYR A 30 -7.07 1.01 16.35
CA TYR A 30 -5.77 1.57 15.96
C TYR A 30 -4.63 0.90 16.71
N SER A 31 -4.78 0.64 18.01
CA SER A 31 -3.79 -0.09 18.83
C SER A 31 -3.53 -1.49 18.26
N ASP A 32 -4.58 -2.23 17.90
CA ASP A 32 -4.44 -3.57 17.34
C ASP A 32 -3.75 -3.56 15.97
N LYS A 33 -4.05 -2.56 15.13
CA LYS A 33 -3.37 -2.37 13.83
C LYS A 33 -1.92 -1.95 13.99
N LEU A 34 -1.60 -1.08 14.94
CA LEU A 34 -0.24 -0.66 15.25
C LEU A 34 0.58 -1.83 15.81
N ASN A 35 -0.02 -2.66 16.68
CA ASN A 35 0.60 -3.89 17.17
C ASN A 35 0.81 -4.91 16.06
N ALA A 36 -0.15 -5.07 15.14
CA ALA A 36 0.00 -5.96 13.98
C ALA A 36 1.19 -5.52 13.09
N ILE A 37 1.35 -4.21 12.84
CA ILE A 37 2.47 -3.67 12.04
C ILE A 37 3.81 -3.76 12.79
N SER A 38 3.81 -3.53 14.10
CA SER A 38 5.03 -3.61 14.94
C SER A 38 5.43 -5.04 15.30
N SER A 39 4.51 -6.00 15.15
CA SER A 39 4.74 -7.41 15.44
C SER A 39 5.78 -8.03 14.48
N LYS A 40 6.41 -9.13 14.92
CA LYS A 40 7.34 -9.89 14.10
C LYS A 40 6.63 -10.52 12.89
N GLU A 41 5.38 -10.96 13.06
CA GLU A 41 4.50 -11.44 11.98
C GLU A 41 4.28 -10.39 10.89
N GLY A 42 3.88 -9.16 11.25
CA GLY A 42 3.58 -8.11 10.25
C GLY A 42 4.81 -7.72 9.40
N ARG A 43 6.00 -7.73 10.02
CA ARG A 43 7.26 -7.54 9.28
C ARG A 43 7.55 -8.71 8.35
N LYS A 44 7.32 -9.95 8.78
CA LYS A 44 7.52 -11.15 7.97
C LYS A 44 6.59 -11.14 6.75
N ASP A 45 5.31 -10.83 6.94
CA ASP A 45 4.32 -10.73 5.86
C ASP A 45 4.64 -9.63 4.85
N THR A 46 5.15 -8.48 5.33
CA THR A 46 5.57 -7.38 4.45
C THR A 46 6.77 -7.80 3.60
N VAL A 47 7.77 -8.45 4.20
CA VAL A 47 8.95 -8.96 3.49
C VAL A 47 8.56 -10.04 2.47
N GLU A 48 7.64 -10.94 2.83
CA GLU A 48 7.13 -11.98 1.93
C GLU A 48 6.41 -11.38 0.71
N LYS A 49 5.53 -10.39 0.92
CA LYS A 49 4.84 -9.67 -0.17
C LYS A 49 5.82 -8.97 -1.11
N VAL A 50 6.82 -8.27 -0.56
CA VAL A 50 7.87 -7.61 -1.36
C VAL A 50 8.65 -8.66 -2.16
N ARG A 51 9.00 -9.79 -1.55
CA ARG A 51 9.71 -10.89 -2.22
C ARG A 51 8.88 -11.49 -3.35
N GLU A 52 7.56 -11.65 -3.18
CA GLU A 52 6.67 -12.15 -4.23
C GLU A 52 6.53 -11.15 -5.40
N GLU A 53 6.44 -9.84 -5.14
CA GLU A 53 6.45 -8.83 -6.21
C GLU A 53 7.77 -8.80 -6.98
N ILE A 54 8.91 -8.93 -6.29
CA ILE A 54 10.23 -9.08 -6.93
C ILE A 54 10.27 -10.34 -7.80
N LYS A 55 9.79 -11.48 -7.30
CA LYS A 55 9.71 -12.73 -8.07
C LYS A 55 8.81 -12.58 -9.30
N LYS A 56 7.66 -11.90 -9.20
CA LYS A 56 6.79 -11.59 -10.35
C LYS A 56 7.49 -10.71 -11.37
N GLY A 57 8.26 -9.71 -10.92
CA GLY A 57 9.07 -8.86 -11.77
C GLY A 57 10.15 -9.63 -12.53
N ILE A 58 10.81 -10.58 -11.87
CA ILE A 58 11.84 -11.44 -12.46
C ILE A 58 11.23 -12.53 -13.38
N LYS A 59 10.06 -13.07 -13.02
CA LYS A 59 9.31 -14.06 -13.83
C LYS A 59 8.64 -13.48 -15.07
N LYS A 60 8.63 -12.16 -15.28
CA LYS A 60 8.34 -11.61 -16.60
C LYS A 60 9.52 -11.98 -17.51
N ASP A 61 9.46 -13.16 -18.11
CA ASP A 61 10.47 -13.71 -19.04
C ASP A 61 10.82 -12.76 -20.20
N ARG A 62 9.99 -11.73 -20.43
CA ARG A 62 10.26 -10.62 -21.33
C ARG A 62 9.86 -9.27 -20.73
N TYR A 63 10.81 -8.35 -20.70
CA TYR A 63 10.59 -6.92 -20.40
C TYR A 63 9.80 -6.20 -21.51
N LEU A 64 9.92 -6.67 -22.76
CA LEU A 64 9.28 -6.09 -23.94
C LEU A 64 8.29 -7.08 -24.56
N SER A 65 7.12 -6.60 -24.98
CA SER A 65 6.16 -7.40 -25.76
C SER A 65 6.80 -7.94 -27.04
N LYS A 66 6.17 -8.94 -27.68
CA LYS A 66 6.68 -9.54 -28.92
C LYS A 66 6.82 -8.50 -30.02
N GLU A 67 5.82 -7.64 -30.16
CA GLU A 67 5.80 -6.55 -31.13
C GLU A 67 6.86 -5.49 -30.83
N ASP A 68 6.98 -5.03 -29.58
CA ASP A 68 7.91 -3.95 -29.22
C ASP A 68 9.37 -4.35 -29.42
N ALA A 69 9.73 -5.58 -29.04
CA ALA A 69 11.08 -6.07 -29.28
C ALA A 69 11.40 -6.18 -30.79
N GLN A 70 10.42 -6.53 -31.62
CA GLN A 70 10.59 -6.56 -33.07
C GLN A 70 10.78 -5.15 -33.63
N LEU A 71 10.03 -4.16 -33.13
CA LEU A 71 10.13 -2.77 -33.55
C LEU A 71 11.51 -2.19 -33.17
N ILE A 72 11.95 -2.40 -31.94
CA ILE A 72 13.28 -1.96 -31.45
C ILE A 72 14.39 -2.62 -32.27
N ASN A 73 14.28 -3.92 -32.57
CA ASN A 73 15.27 -4.61 -33.40
C ASN A 73 15.35 -4.02 -34.82
N LYS A 74 14.19 -3.72 -35.43
CA LYS A 74 14.15 -3.05 -36.75
C LYS A 74 14.80 -1.66 -36.70
N PHE A 75 14.52 -0.90 -35.65
CA PHE A 75 15.09 0.43 -35.45
C PHE A 75 16.62 0.38 -35.29
N ILE A 76 17.14 -0.50 -34.43
CA ILE A 76 18.59 -0.69 -34.24
C ILE A 76 19.26 -1.11 -35.55
N LYS A 77 18.66 -2.00 -36.34
CA LYS A 77 19.18 -2.41 -37.64
C LYS A 77 19.24 -1.24 -38.63
N LYS A 78 18.23 -0.38 -38.64
CA LYS A 78 18.19 0.80 -39.51
C LYS A 78 19.32 1.78 -39.16
N ILE A 79 19.50 2.10 -37.88
CA ILE A 79 20.60 2.95 -37.41
C ILE A 79 21.95 2.36 -37.82
N ARG A 80 22.16 1.05 -37.62
CA ARG A 80 23.42 0.40 -38.01
C ARG A 80 23.70 0.50 -39.51
N LYS A 81 22.67 0.35 -40.34
CA LYS A 81 22.79 0.49 -41.79
C LYS A 81 23.18 1.92 -42.17
N GLU A 82 22.49 2.92 -41.63
CA GLU A 82 22.79 4.34 -41.88
C GLU A 82 24.23 4.69 -41.45
N LEU A 83 24.69 4.20 -40.28
CA LEU A 83 26.06 4.40 -39.82
C LEU A 83 27.11 3.71 -40.71
N SER A 84 26.79 2.55 -41.30
CA SER A 84 27.70 1.86 -42.23
C SER A 84 27.77 2.54 -43.61
N GLU A 85 26.65 3.11 -44.07
CA GLU A 85 26.59 3.87 -45.32
C GLU A 85 27.31 5.22 -45.20
N ALA A 86 27.31 5.83 -44.01
CA ALA A 86 28.05 7.07 -43.75
C ALA A 86 29.58 6.88 -43.63
N ASN A 87 30.07 5.65 -43.44
CA ASN A 87 31.50 5.33 -43.29
C ASN A 87 32.13 4.78 -44.58
N ASN A 88 31.36 4.60 -45.66
CA ASN A 88 31.83 4.24 -47.01
C ASN A 88 31.74 5.45 -47.95
#